data_AF-M0A4D8-F1
#
_entry.id   AF-M0A4D8-F1
#
_cell.length_a   1.000
_cell.length_b   1.000
_cell.length_c   1.000
_cell.angle_alpha   90.00
_cell.angle_beta   90.00
_cell.angle_gamma   90.00
#
_symmetry.space_group_name_H-M   'P 1'
#
loop_
_entity.id
_entity.type
_entity.pdbx_description
1 polymer ?
#
loop_
_entity_poly.entity_id
_entity_poly.type
_entity_poly.pdbx_seq_one_letter_code
_entity_poly.pdbx_strand_id
1 'polypeptide(L)'
;MATRPTLREYALSLDRFALCFAAGLLLMGHAALSFWEVTYTAADPSMPTITMGTGSTIYYTAVFVVGAVLAFVAVMTALYRVIRDATGAADPADVQPERN
;
A
#
# COMPACT_ATOMS: atom_id res chain seq x y z
N MET A 1 4.54 -6.77 -31.78
CA MET A 1 4.70 -5.32 -31.56
C MET A 1 4.17 -4.99 -30.18
N ALA A 2 5.05 -4.75 -29.22
CA ALA A 2 4.65 -4.30 -27.89
C ALA A 2 4.41 -2.78 -27.95
N THR A 3 3.15 -2.38 -27.89
CA THR A 3 2.75 -0.97 -27.80
C THR A 3 3.27 -0.42 -26.48
N ARG A 4 4.21 0.54 -26.53
CA ARG A 4 4.66 1.28 -25.34
C ARG A 4 3.42 1.97 -24.74
N PRO A 5 3.06 1.71 -23.46
CA PRO A 5 1.91 2.33 -22.84
C PRO A 5 2.06 3.85 -22.84
N THR A 6 0.95 4.55 -23.04
CA THR A 6 0.94 6.01 -23.15
C THR A 6 1.21 6.65 -21.78
N LEU A 7 1.82 7.84 -21.74
CA LEU A 7 2.08 8.61 -20.50
C LEU A 7 0.86 8.71 -19.57
N ARG A 8 -0.35 8.74 -20.16
CA ARG A 8 -1.62 8.78 -19.45
C ARG A 8 -1.95 7.47 -18.72
N GLU A 9 -1.63 6.32 -19.31
CA GLU A 9 -1.80 5.00 -18.67
C GLU A 9 -0.82 4.79 -17.51
N TYR A 10 0.38 5.39 -17.62
CA TYR A 10 1.36 5.41 -16.54
C TYR A 10 0.86 6.21 -15.33
N ALA A 11 0.41 7.45 -15.53
CA ALA A 11 -0.12 8.30 -14.45
C ALA A 11 -1.33 7.67 -13.76
N LEU A 12 -2.28 7.15 -14.56
CA LEU A 12 -3.53 6.58 -14.04
C LEU A 12 -3.32 5.27 -13.26
N SER A 13 -2.22 4.56 -13.52
CA SER A 13 -1.86 3.38 -12.75
C SER A 13 -0.98 3.69 -11.54
N LEU A 14 -0.18 4.76 -11.57
CA LEU A 14 0.50 5.30 -10.38
C LEU A 14 -0.52 5.73 -9.32
N ASP A 15 -1.58 6.42 -9.74
CA ASP A 15 -2.67 6.88 -8.85
C ASP A 15 -3.38 5.71 -8.16
N ARG A 16 -3.59 4.59 -8.87
CA ARG A 16 -4.22 3.39 -8.29
C ARG A 16 -3.36 2.76 -7.18
N PHE A 17 -2.04 2.75 -7.31
CA PHE A 17 -1.16 2.23 -6.25
C PHE A 17 -1.12 3.16 -5.05
N ALA A 18 -1.01 4.47 -5.29
CA ALA A 18 -1.03 5.45 -4.21
C ALA A 18 -2.34 5.36 -3.41
N LEU A 19 -3.48 5.19 -4.08
CA LEU A 19 -4.77 4.98 -3.44
C LEU A 19 -4.84 3.65 -2.68
N CYS A 20 -4.37 2.54 -3.24
CA CYS A 20 -4.34 1.25 -2.53
C CYS A 20 -3.43 1.30 -1.29
N PHE A 21 -2.28 1.96 -1.41
CA PHE A 21 -1.35 2.17 -0.31
C PHE A 21 -1.97 3.02 0.80
N ALA A 22 -2.56 4.16 0.43
CA ALA A 22 -3.23 5.05 1.38
C ALA A 22 -4.41 4.34 2.07
N ALA A 23 -5.22 3.60 1.33
CA ALA A 23 -6.30 2.80 1.89
C ALA A 23 -5.76 1.73 2.87
N GLY A 24 -4.68 1.05 2.52
CA GLY A 24 -4.01 0.08 3.38
C GLY A 24 -3.53 0.69 4.70
N LEU A 25 -2.86 1.86 4.63
CA LEU A 25 -2.42 2.60 5.80
C LEU A 25 -3.57 3.10 6.67
N LEU A 26 -4.66 3.57 6.07
CA LEU A 26 -5.84 4.01 6.80
C LEU A 26 -6.51 2.86 7.57
N LEU A 27 -6.61 1.67 6.96
CA LEU A 27 -7.16 0.48 7.62
C LEU A 27 -6.27 0.03 8.78
N MET A 28 -4.95 -0.01 8.57
CA MET A 28 -4.00 -0.32 9.64
C MET A 28 -4.05 0.69 10.78
N GLY A 29 -4.06 1.99 10.45
CA GLY A 29 -4.11 3.08 11.42
C GLY A 29 -5.41 3.07 12.21
N HIS A 30 -6.54 2.85 11.55
CA HIS A 30 -7.84 2.73 12.21
C HIS A 30 -7.84 1.58 13.22
N ALA A 31 -7.41 0.38 12.81
CA ALA A 31 -7.33 -0.77 13.70
C ALA A 31 -6.39 -0.52 14.88
N ALA A 32 -5.21 0.08 14.64
CA ALA A 32 -4.24 0.40 15.68
C ALA A 32 -4.78 1.42 16.69
N LEU A 33 -5.48 2.46 16.22
CA LEU A 33 -6.13 3.45 17.11
C LEU A 33 -7.22 2.82 17.96
N SER A 34 -8.03 1.93 17.39
CA SER A 34 -9.07 1.23 18.15
C SER A 34 -8.47 0.32 19.24
N PHE A 35 -7.36 -0.37 18.96
CA PHE A 35 -6.62 -1.12 20.00
C PHE A 35 -6.02 -0.20 21.06
N TRP A 36 -5.42 0.91 20.64
CA TRP A 36 -4.83 1.89 21.54
C TRP A 36 -5.87 2.46 22.53
N GLU A 37 -7.05 2.82 22.04
CA GLU A 37 -8.15 3.36 22.85
C GLU A 37 -8.60 2.39 23.96
N VAL A 38 -8.71 1.10 23.62
CA VAL A 38 -9.02 0.04 24.60
C VAL A 38 -7.93 -0.06 25.66
N THR A 39 -6.66 -0.10 25.25
CA THR A 39 -5.54 -0.17 26.20
C THR A 39 -5.42 1.09 27.06
N TYR A 40 -5.71 2.26 26.49
CA TYR A 40 -5.62 3.55 27.18
C TYR A 40 -6.72 3.67 28.24
N THR A 41 -7.97 3.35 27.90
CA THR A 41 -9.09 3.35 28.85
C THR A 41 -9.02 2.23 29.88
N ALA A 42 -8.26 1.16 29.61
CA ALA A 42 -7.95 0.13 30.61
C ALA A 42 -6.83 0.56 31.58
N ALA A 43 -5.92 1.44 31.13
CA ALA A 43 -4.79 1.92 31.93
C ALA A 43 -5.15 3.10 32.84
N ASP A 44 -6.14 3.92 32.45
CA ASP A 44 -6.63 5.04 33.26
C ASP A 44 -7.93 4.68 34.01
N PRO A 45 -7.89 4.49 35.34
CA PRO A 45 -9.06 4.13 36.14
C PRO A 45 -10.09 5.26 36.29
N SER A 46 -9.76 6.50 35.88
CA SER A 46 -10.69 7.63 35.88
C SER A 46 -11.59 7.66 34.63
N MET A 47 -11.26 6.89 33.60
CA MET A 47 -12.05 6.78 32.38
C MET A 47 -12.96 5.54 32.42
N PRO A 48 -14.19 5.62 31.89
CA PRO A 48 -15.01 4.43 31.72
C PRO A 48 -14.32 3.46 30.77
N THR A 49 -14.07 2.23 31.25
CA THR A 49 -13.31 1.23 30.51
C THR A 49 -14.07 0.79 29.27
N ILE A 50 -13.47 1.00 28.10
CA ILE A 50 -14.00 0.49 26.83
C ILE A 50 -13.40 -0.89 26.62
N THR A 51 -14.21 -1.93 26.78
CA THR A 51 -13.77 -3.32 26.55
C THR A 51 -14.13 -3.75 25.14
N MET A 52 -13.14 -4.23 24.38
CA MET A 52 -13.41 -4.95 23.14
C MET A 52 -13.82 -6.39 23.44
N GLY A 53 -14.99 -6.79 22.98
CA GLY A 53 -15.36 -8.20 22.94
C GLY A 53 -14.42 -9.00 22.03
N THR A 54 -14.27 -10.30 22.29
CA THR A 54 -13.38 -11.18 21.50
C THR A 54 -13.69 -11.14 19.99
N GLY A 55 -14.97 -11.00 19.63
CA GLY A 55 -15.40 -10.86 18.22
C GLY A 55 -14.91 -9.56 17.56
N SER A 56 -14.87 -8.44 18.30
CA SER A 56 -14.35 -7.18 17.75
C SER A 56 -12.82 -7.18 17.67
N THR A 57 -12.13 -7.83 18.61
CA THR A 57 -10.66 -8.02 18.52
C THR A 57 -10.25 -8.75 17.24
N ILE A 58 -10.90 -9.88 16.93
CA ILE A 58 -10.61 -10.66 15.72
C ILE A 58 -10.89 -9.83 14.46
N TYR A 59 -11.99 -9.06 14.46
CA TYR A 59 -12.33 -8.16 13.36
C TYR A 59 -11.25 -7.10 13.12
N TYR A 60 -10.82 -6.37 14.15
CA TYR A 60 -9.79 -5.32 13.99
C TYR A 60 -8.42 -5.88 13.61
N THR A 61 -8.06 -7.07 14.11
CA THR A 61 -6.84 -7.76 13.66
C THR A 61 -6.94 -8.14 12.18
N ALA A 62 -8.09 -8.66 11.72
CA ALA A 62 -8.29 -8.96 10.31
C ALA A 62 -8.21 -7.68 9.45
N VAL A 63 -8.83 -6.58 9.88
CA VAL A 63 -8.75 -5.27 9.20
C VAL A 63 -7.31 -4.78 9.11
N PHE A 64 -6.52 -4.90 10.19
CA PHE A 64 -5.11 -4.54 10.19
C PHE A 64 -4.32 -5.37 9.18
N VAL A 65 -4.51 -6.70 9.16
CA VAL A 65 -3.82 -7.60 8.23
C VAL A 65 -4.20 -7.29 6.78
N VAL A 66 -5.48 -7.05 6.49
CA VAL A 66 -5.95 -6.65 5.16
C VAL A 66 -5.29 -5.34 4.73
N GLY A 67 -5.24 -4.34 5.62
CA GLY A 67 -4.56 -3.07 5.36
C GLY A 67 -3.08 -3.26 5.05
N ALA A 68 -2.39 -4.10 5.83
CA ALA A 68 -0.98 -4.42 5.63
C ALA A 68 -0.72 -5.11 4.28
N VAL A 69 -1.56 -6.06 3.89
CA VAL A 69 -1.48 -6.74 2.60
C VAL A 69 -1.68 -5.75 1.45
N LEU A 70 -2.68 -4.86 1.54
CA LEU A 70 -2.92 -3.83 0.51
C LEU A 70 -1.73 -2.88 0.36
N ALA A 71 -1.19 -2.38 1.48
CA ALA A 71 -0.03 -1.51 1.46
C ALA A 71 1.20 -2.23 0.90
N PHE A 72 1.44 -3.47 1.30
CA PHE A 72 2.56 -4.29 0.81
C PHE A 72 2.48 -4.55 -0.69
N VAL A 73 1.32 -4.98 -1.19
CA VAL A 73 1.12 -5.24 -2.63
C VAL A 73 1.31 -3.96 -3.45
N ALA A 74 0.79 -2.83 -2.97
CA ALA A 74 0.97 -1.54 -3.62
C ALA A 74 2.46 -1.16 -3.73
N VAL A 75 3.22 -1.31 -2.64
CA VAL A 75 4.66 -1.03 -2.61
C VAL A 75 5.44 -1.96 -3.54
N MET A 76 5.20 -3.27 -3.46
CA MET A 76 5.89 -4.25 -4.31
C MET A 76 5.61 -4.02 -5.79
N THR A 77 4.38 -3.62 -6.14
CA THR A 77 4.03 -3.33 -7.53
C THR A 77 4.65 -2.03 -8.03
N ALA A 78 4.69 -0.99 -7.18
CA ALA A 78 5.39 0.25 -7.49
C ALA A 78 6.89 0.00 -7.68
N LEU A 79 7.51 -0.77 -6.78
CA LEU A 79 8.93 -1.14 -6.86
C LEU A 79 9.24 -1.94 -8.13
N TYR A 80 8.40 -2.93 -8.46
CA TYR A 80 8.54 -3.71 -9.69
C TYR A 80 8.57 -2.83 -10.94
N ARG A 81 7.73 -1.79 -10.99
CA ARG A 81 7.72 -0.84 -12.11
C ARG A 81 8.98 0.01 -12.17
N VAL A 82 9.44 0.52 -11.03
CA VAL A 82 10.69 1.29 -10.96
C VAL A 82 11.87 0.47 -11.45
N ILE A 83 11.98 -0.80 -11.03
CA ILE A 83 13.05 -1.71 -11.47
C ILE A 83 12.93 -2.01 -12.96
N ARG A 84 11.73 -2.25 -13.47
CA ARG A 84 11.49 -2.50 -14.90
C ARG A 84 11.83 -1.29 -15.76
N ASP A 85 11.51 -0.09 -15.31
CA ASP A 85 11.84 1.15 -16.03
C ASP A 85 13.36 1.38 -16.04
N ALA A 86 14.04 1.15 -14.91
CA ALA A 86 15.49 1.29 -14.80
C ALA A 86 16.25 0.26 -15.67
N THR A 87 15.75 -0.97 -15.76
CA THR A 87 16.36 -2.04 -16.58
C THR A 87 16.01 -1.93 -18.06
N GLY A 88 14.81 -1.45 -18.40
CA GLY A 88 14.39 -1.20 -19.79
C GLY A 88 15.08 0.01 -20.42
N ALA A 89 15.44 1.03 -19.62
CA ALA A 89 16.25 2.17 -20.09
C ALA A 89 17.74 1.81 -20.29
N ALA A 90 18.19 0.67 -19.75
CA ALA A 90 19.57 0.20 -19.84
C ALA A 90 19.81 -0.75 -21.03
N ASP A 91 18.81 -1.02 -21.87
CA ASP A 91 18.99 -1.85 -23.08
C ASP A 91 19.68 -1.03 -24.19
N PRO A 92 20.93 -1.33 -24.57
CA PRO A 92 21.67 -0.60 -25.61
C PRO A 92 21.12 -0.80 -27.03
N ALA A 93 20.03 -1.54 -27.22
CA ALA A 93 19.42 -1.79 -28.52
C ALA A 93 18.75 -0.56 -29.19
N ASP A 94 18.53 0.55 -28.47
CA ASP A 94 18.01 1.82 -29.05
C ASP A 94 19.14 2.75 -29.57
N VAL A 95 20.42 2.35 -29.49
CA VAL A 95 21.50 3.00 -30.25
C VAL A 95 21.52 2.40 -31.66
N GLN A 96 20.63 2.88 -32.53
CA GLN A 96 20.76 2.66 -33.96
C GLN A 96 22.17 3.13 -34.39
N PRO A 97 23.04 2.25 -34.91
CA PRO A 97 24.21 2.75 -35.62
C PRO A 97 23.68 3.46 -36.87
N GLU A 98 23.98 4.76 -36.98
CA GLU A 98 23.75 5.54 -38.19
C GLU A 98 24.28 4.75 -39.39
N ARG A 99 23.34 4.27 -40.21
CA ARG A 99 23.63 3.51 -41.41
C ARG A 99 23.97 4.53 -42.50
N ASN A 100 25.29 4.72 -42.71
CA ASN A 100 25.88 5.39 -43.87
C ASN A 100 25.24 4.98 -45.19
#